data_AF-A0A0F8Y0J4-F1
#
_entry.id   AF-A0A0F8Y0J4-F1
#
_cell.length_a   1.000
_cell.length_b   1.000
_cell.length_c   1.000
_cell.angle_alpha   90.00
_cell.angle_beta   90.00
_cell.angle_gamma   90.00
#
_symmetry.space_group_name_H-M   'P 1'
#
loop_
_entity.id
_entity.type
_entity.pdbx_description
1 polymer ?
#
loop_
_entity_poly.entity_id
_entity_poly.type
_entity_poly.pdbx_seq_one_letter_code
_entity_poly.pdbx_strand_id
1 'polypeptide(L)'
;MCKGMNALLTGHTVGSIKRNVLEPMNSQFGMNIKLTSTDSRVPMFGNNVYCFGADKADSYKAMTGMTADIWYGNEITLQHENSIQEAFQRTSGDDSQIFWDTNPDYPHHPIKRNYIDHSGERLSDGSLWIQSWHFQIDDNPNLDPMYVESLKKSTPEGMW
;
A
#
# COMPACT_ATOMS: atom_id res chain seq x y z
N MET A 1 -12.47 7.78 16.62
CA MET A 1 -11.24 7.78 15.80
C MET A 1 -10.07 7.97 16.73
N CYS A 2 -9.10 7.05 16.72
CA CYS A 2 -7.83 7.24 17.43
C CYS A 2 -7.09 8.44 16.81
N LYS A 3 -6.47 9.26 17.66
CA LYS A 3 -5.77 10.50 17.29
C LYS A 3 -4.34 10.47 17.83
N GLY A 4 -3.44 11.21 17.20
CA GLY A 4 -2.03 11.28 17.60
C GLY A 4 -1.17 10.11 17.13
N MET A 5 -1.68 9.27 16.23
CA MET A 5 -0.94 8.17 15.63
C MET A 5 -0.04 8.66 14.51
N ASN A 6 1.01 7.88 14.22
CA ASN A 6 1.84 8.03 13.04
C ASN A 6 1.54 6.91 12.05
N ALA A 7 1.32 7.26 10.78
CA ALA A 7 1.13 6.32 9.70
C ALA A 7 2.27 6.43 8.68
N LEU A 8 2.73 5.30 8.18
CA LEU A 8 3.60 5.16 7.03
C LEU A 8 2.75 5.00 5.77
N LEU A 9 3.05 5.80 4.74
CA LEU A 9 2.51 5.65 3.40
C LEU A 9 3.66 5.46 2.43
N THR A 10 3.83 4.24 1.92
CA THR A 10 4.87 3.94 0.92
C THR A 10 4.26 3.71 -0.44
N GLY A 11 5.01 3.99 -1.49
CA GLY A 11 4.67 3.70 -2.87
C GLY A 11 5.94 3.62 -3.70
N HIS A 12 5.83 3.21 -4.98
CA HIS A 12 7.00 3.15 -5.87
C HIS A 12 7.82 4.46 -5.81
N THR A 13 7.17 5.61 -5.98
CA THR A 13 7.79 6.92 -5.73
C THR A 13 6.85 7.84 -4.94
N VAL A 14 7.38 8.92 -4.36
CA VAL A 14 6.52 9.97 -3.77
C VAL A 14 5.54 10.56 -4.81
N GLY A 15 5.95 10.60 -6.08
CA GLY A 15 5.10 11.04 -7.18
C GLY A 15 3.94 10.09 -7.48
N SER A 16 4.15 8.77 -7.36
CA SER A 16 3.05 7.79 -7.52
C SER A 16 2.07 7.89 -6.36
N ILE A 17 2.55 8.04 -5.12
CA ILE A 17 1.67 8.28 -3.95
C ILE A 17 0.75 9.48 -4.18
N LYS A 18 1.30 10.61 -4.67
CA LYS A 18 0.49 11.81 -4.94
C LYS A 18 -0.64 11.52 -5.92
N ARG A 19 -0.34 10.88 -7.05
CA ARG A 19 -1.31 10.62 -8.12
C ARG A 19 -2.30 9.50 -7.82
N ASN A 20 -1.83 8.43 -7.18
CA ASN A 20 -2.61 7.20 -7.02
C ASN A 20 -3.40 7.17 -5.71
N VAL A 21 -2.94 7.92 -4.70
CA VAL A 21 -3.55 7.90 -3.36
C VAL A 21 -4.10 9.29 -3.01
N LEU A 22 -3.25 10.32 -2.95
CA LEU A 22 -3.63 11.60 -2.37
C LEU A 22 -4.60 12.41 -3.25
N GLU A 23 -4.39 12.42 -4.57
CA GLU A 23 -5.27 13.09 -5.54
C GLU A 23 -6.68 12.47 -5.60
N PRO A 24 -6.84 11.14 -5.65
CA PRO A 24 -8.15 10.49 -5.49
C PRO A 24 -8.80 10.81 -4.15
N MET A 25 -8.04 10.82 -3.05
CA MET A 25 -8.59 11.20 -1.74
C MET A 25 -9.15 12.63 -1.73
N ASN A 26 -8.45 13.56 -2.38
CA ASN A 26 -8.92 14.94 -2.52
C ASN A 26 -10.16 15.04 -3.42
N SER A 27 -10.13 14.40 -4.59
CA SER A 27 -11.19 14.56 -5.60
C SER A 27 -12.48 13.79 -5.26
N GLN A 28 -12.37 12.58 -4.69
CA GLN A 28 -13.52 11.72 -4.40
C GLN A 28 -14.13 12.01 -3.02
N PHE A 29 -13.30 12.33 -2.02
CA PHE A 29 -13.76 12.54 -0.64
C PHE A 29 -13.71 14.00 -0.19
N GLY A 30 -13.38 14.94 -1.08
CA GLY A 30 -13.35 16.37 -0.77
C GLY A 30 -12.27 16.74 0.26
N MET A 31 -11.21 15.93 0.37
CA MET A 31 -10.10 16.21 1.27
C MET A 31 -9.22 17.34 0.73
N ASN A 32 -8.40 17.94 1.61
CA ASN A 32 -7.43 18.97 1.25
C ASN A 32 -6.03 18.57 1.71
N ILE A 33 -5.57 17.44 1.18
CA ILE A 33 -4.26 16.85 1.43
C ILE A 33 -3.26 17.52 0.50
N LYS A 34 -2.18 18.07 1.06
CA LYS A 34 -1.08 18.67 0.29
C LYS A 34 0.25 18.12 0.77
N LEU A 35 0.87 17.29 -0.06
CA LEU A 35 2.23 16.81 0.14
C LEU A 35 3.21 17.71 -0.61
N THR A 36 4.12 18.38 0.11
CA THR A 36 5.12 19.27 -0.48
C THR A 36 6.38 18.49 -0.84
N SER A 37 7.39 19.16 -1.41
CA SER A 37 8.71 18.56 -1.65
C SER A 37 9.62 18.60 -0.41
N THR A 38 9.27 19.41 0.59
CA THR A 38 10.12 19.68 1.76
C THR A 38 9.63 18.99 3.02
N ASP A 39 8.36 18.57 3.05
CA ASP A 39 7.76 17.83 4.17
C ASP A 39 7.17 16.53 3.65
N SER A 40 7.67 15.40 4.15
CA SER A 40 7.11 14.08 3.85
C SER A 40 5.82 13.82 4.61
N ARG A 41 5.46 14.67 5.59
CA ARG A 41 4.30 14.50 6.45
C ARG A 41 3.07 15.20 5.87
N VAL A 42 1.93 14.52 5.94
CA VAL A 42 0.62 15.08 5.70
C VAL A 42 -0.31 14.79 6.89
N PRO A 43 -0.86 15.81 7.56
CA PRO A 43 -1.85 15.60 8.60
C PRO A 43 -3.17 15.07 8.00
N MET A 44 -3.72 14.01 8.58
CA MET A 44 -5.03 13.46 8.19
C MET A 44 -5.79 12.98 9.42
N PHE A 45 -7.05 13.39 9.56
CA PHE A 45 -7.95 12.94 10.64
C PHE A 45 -7.41 13.05 12.08
N GLY A 46 -6.47 13.98 12.33
CA GLY A 46 -5.81 14.14 13.63
C GLY A 46 -4.59 13.23 13.86
N ASN A 47 -4.07 12.61 12.81
CA ASN A 47 -2.88 11.76 12.77
C ASN A 47 -1.84 12.34 11.79
N ASN A 48 -0.59 11.89 11.89
CA ASN A 48 0.47 12.25 10.94
C ASN A 48 0.67 11.09 9.94
N VAL A 49 0.61 11.37 8.64
CA VAL A 49 0.90 10.39 7.59
C VAL A 49 2.21 10.76 6.91
N TYR A 50 3.23 9.90 6.97
CA TYR A 50 4.55 10.13 6.39
C TYR A 50 4.69 9.36 5.07
N CYS A 51 4.93 10.09 3.99
CA CYS A 51 4.94 9.57 2.62
C CYS A 51 6.38 9.34 2.12
N PHE A 52 6.71 8.11 1.70
CA PHE A 52 8.04 7.76 1.20
C PHE A 52 7.99 6.97 -0.10
N GLY A 53 8.89 7.30 -1.04
CA GLY A 53 9.18 6.42 -2.17
C GLY A 53 9.99 5.22 -1.71
N ALA A 54 9.75 4.05 -2.30
CA ALA A 54 10.30 2.78 -1.83
C ALA A 54 10.90 1.90 -2.96
N ASP A 55 11.05 2.44 -4.17
CA ASP A 55 11.57 1.76 -5.37
C ASP A 55 13.04 1.34 -5.29
N LYS A 56 13.89 2.12 -4.60
CA LYS A 56 15.34 1.92 -4.59
C LYS A 56 15.81 1.13 -3.38
N ALA A 57 16.96 0.46 -3.55
CA ALA A 57 17.61 -0.33 -2.51
C ALA A 57 17.98 0.47 -1.25
N ASP A 58 18.11 1.80 -1.36
CA ASP A 58 18.45 2.72 -0.27
C ASP A 58 17.29 3.60 0.20
N SER A 59 16.10 3.50 -0.42
CA SER A 59 14.92 4.27 -0.05
C SER A 59 14.49 4.07 1.42
N TYR A 60 14.75 2.88 1.97
CA TYR A 60 14.47 2.56 3.37
C TYR A 60 15.12 3.54 4.37
N LYS A 61 16.25 4.17 4.03
CA LYS A 61 16.96 5.09 4.92
C LYS A 61 16.11 6.29 5.33
N ALA A 62 15.17 6.70 4.49
CA ALA A 62 14.30 7.84 4.75
C ALA A 62 13.26 7.57 5.85
N MET A 63 12.91 6.29 6.08
CA MET A 63 11.98 5.87 7.13
C MET A 63 12.70 5.29 8.37
N THR A 64 14.02 5.11 8.32
CA THR A 64 14.77 4.58 9.46
C THR A 64 14.67 5.47 10.69
N GLY A 65 14.44 4.86 11.85
CA GLY A 65 14.36 5.53 13.15
C GLY A 65 12.99 6.10 13.50
N MET A 66 12.01 6.02 12.60
CA MET A 66 10.62 6.38 12.93
C MET A 66 9.88 5.23 13.62
N THR A 67 8.72 5.55 14.20
CA THR A 67 7.74 4.57 14.68
C THR A 67 6.38 4.94 14.10
N ALA A 68 5.67 3.94 13.60
CA ALA A 68 4.34 4.06 13.03
C ALA A 68 3.39 3.02 13.64
N ASP A 69 2.14 3.40 13.77
CA ASP A 69 1.04 2.56 14.21
C ASP A 69 0.35 1.90 13.00
N ILE A 70 0.42 2.54 11.84
CA ILE A 70 -0.23 2.06 10.61
C ILE A 70 0.78 2.12 9.46
N TRP A 71 0.78 1.14 8.58
CA TRP A 71 1.46 1.21 7.30
C TRP A 71 0.50 0.90 6.15
N TYR A 72 0.42 1.80 5.19
CA TYR A 72 -0.21 1.57 3.89
C TYR A 72 0.86 1.56 2.79
N GLY A 73 1.00 0.44 2.09
CA GLY A 73 1.91 0.27 0.95
C GLY A 73 1.15 0.19 -0.36
N ASN A 74 1.18 1.28 -1.13
CA ASN A 74 0.60 1.34 -2.48
C ASN A 74 1.53 0.67 -3.49
N GLU A 75 0.96 -0.13 -4.39
CA GLU A 75 1.71 -0.89 -5.40
C GLU A 75 2.87 -1.70 -4.80
N ILE A 76 2.60 -2.51 -3.76
CA ILE A 76 3.65 -3.11 -2.92
C ILE A 76 4.65 -4.00 -3.70
N THR A 77 4.24 -4.60 -4.81
CA THR A 77 5.12 -5.39 -5.71
C THR A 77 6.22 -4.56 -6.36
N LEU A 78 6.02 -3.24 -6.52
CA LEU A 78 7.02 -2.34 -7.10
C LEU A 78 8.04 -1.83 -6.07
N GLN A 79 7.87 -2.15 -4.78
CA GLN A 79 8.74 -1.67 -3.73
C GLN A 79 9.92 -2.61 -3.51
N HIS A 80 11.09 -2.03 -3.22
CA HIS A 80 12.29 -2.80 -2.94
C HIS A 80 12.16 -3.55 -1.61
N GLU A 81 12.66 -4.78 -1.54
CA GLU A 81 12.56 -5.66 -0.35
C GLU A 81 13.09 -5.00 0.93
N ASN A 82 14.23 -4.29 0.86
CA ASN A 82 14.77 -3.51 1.98
C ASN A 82 13.76 -2.50 2.55
N SER A 83 13.01 -1.80 1.69
CA SER A 83 12.01 -0.82 2.12
C SER A 83 10.82 -1.50 2.79
N ILE A 84 10.39 -2.65 2.26
CA ILE A 84 9.32 -3.48 2.84
C ILE A 84 9.73 -3.97 4.23
N GLN A 85 10.93 -4.53 4.36
CA GLN A 85 11.46 -5.02 5.64
C GLN A 85 11.59 -3.89 6.67
N GLU A 86 12.09 -2.74 6.26
CA GLU A 86 12.19 -1.57 7.14
C GLU A 86 10.80 -1.10 7.59
N ALA A 87 9.82 -0.98 6.68
CA ALA A 87 8.48 -0.55 7.01
C ALA A 87 7.77 -1.49 8.01
N PHE A 88 7.98 -2.80 7.90
CA PHE A 88 7.55 -3.78 8.92
C PHE A 88 8.18 -3.48 10.28
N GLN A 89 9.49 -3.25 10.34
CA GLN A 89 10.18 -2.96 11.62
C GLN A 89 9.67 -1.66 12.26
N ARG A 90 9.33 -0.66 11.44
CA ARG A 90 8.77 0.61 11.92
C ARG A 90 7.32 0.50 12.38
N THR A 91 6.62 -0.57 12.01
CA THR A 91 5.17 -0.79 12.24
C THR A 91 4.93 -2.07 13.04
N SER A 92 5.52 -2.15 14.23
CA SER A 92 5.61 -3.38 15.04
C SER A 92 5.01 -3.28 16.46
N GLY A 93 4.29 -2.19 16.76
CA GLY A 93 3.56 -2.06 18.04
C GLY A 93 2.37 -3.01 18.14
N ASP A 94 1.88 -3.26 19.36
CA ASP A 94 0.85 -4.28 19.64
C ASP A 94 -0.45 -4.11 18.82
N ASP A 95 -0.87 -2.86 18.58
CA ASP A 95 -2.08 -2.52 17.82
C ASP A 95 -1.77 -2.10 16.36
N SER A 96 -0.57 -2.42 15.85
CA SER A 96 -0.16 -1.97 14.54
C SER A 96 -0.95 -2.65 13.42
N GLN A 97 -1.23 -1.89 12.36
CA GLN A 97 -2.00 -2.40 11.21
C GLN A 97 -1.28 -2.12 9.90
N ILE A 98 -1.26 -3.13 9.03
CA ILE A 98 -0.59 -3.08 7.74
C ILE A 98 -1.60 -3.34 6.64
N PHE A 99 -1.65 -2.45 5.66
CA PHE A 99 -2.51 -2.52 4.50
C PHE A 99 -1.67 -2.41 3.25
N TRP A 100 -1.93 -3.24 2.25
CA TRP A 100 -1.28 -3.13 0.95
C TRP A 100 -2.31 -3.20 -0.17
N ASP A 101 -2.02 -2.52 -1.26
CA ASP A 101 -2.61 -2.81 -2.56
C ASP A 101 -1.52 -3.14 -3.56
N THR A 102 -1.89 -3.90 -4.59
CA THR A 102 -1.00 -4.19 -5.70
C THR A 102 -1.78 -4.75 -6.88
N ASN A 103 -1.22 -4.57 -8.07
CA ASN A 103 -1.59 -5.38 -9.23
C ASN A 103 -0.73 -6.65 -9.23
N PRO A 104 -1.25 -7.78 -9.71
CA PRO A 104 -0.47 -9.01 -9.80
C PRO A 104 0.81 -8.85 -10.60
N ASP A 105 1.79 -9.67 -10.25
CA ASP A 105 3.10 -9.75 -10.92
C ASP A 105 3.35 -11.19 -11.43
N TYR A 106 4.60 -11.56 -11.72
CA TYR A 106 4.94 -12.93 -12.08
C TYR A 106 4.66 -13.92 -10.91
N PRO A 107 4.32 -15.20 -11.18
CA PRO A 107 3.84 -16.15 -10.16
C PRO A 107 4.83 -16.47 -9.03
N HIS A 108 6.12 -16.20 -9.21
CA HIS A 108 7.14 -16.41 -8.19
C HIS A 108 7.51 -15.14 -7.41
N HIS A 109 6.75 -14.06 -7.57
CA HIS A 109 7.04 -12.80 -6.91
C HIS A 109 7.04 -12.96 -5.38
N PRO A 110 8.03 -12.41 -4.64
CA PRO A 110 8.13 -12.58 -3.19
C PRO A 110 6.88 -12.16 -2.42
N ILE A 111 6.23 -11.05 -2.82
CA ILE A 111 4.96 -10.62 -2.21
C ILE A 111 3.88 -11.70 -2.30
N LYS A 112 3.75 -12.36 -3.45
CA LYS A 112 2.77 -13.41 -3.63
C LYS A 112 3.09 -14.59 -2.71
N ARG A 113 4.31 -15.12 -2.87
CA ARG A 113 4.76 -16.35 -2.19
C ARG A 113 4.77 -16.21 -0.67
N ASN A 114 5.27 -15.09 -0.15
CA ASN A 114 5.55 -14.95 1.28
C ASN A 114 4.37 -14.36 2.08
N TYR A 115 3.36 -13.81 1.40
CA TYR A 115 2.26 -13.11 2.06
C TYR A 115 0.89 -13.51 1.50
N ILE A 116 0.64 -13.29 0.19
CA ILE A 116 -0.71 -13.49 -0.37
C ILE A 116 -1.11 -14.97 -0.38
N ASP A 117 -0.19 -15.87 -0.69
CA ASP A 117 -0.41 -17.33 -0.68
C ASP A 117 -0.70 -17.88 0.73
N HIS A 118 -0.42 -17.08 1.77
CA HIS A 118 -0.70 -17.40 3.17
C HIS A 118 -2.00 -16.78 3.69
N SER A 119 -2.83 -16.21 2.82
CA SER A 119 -4.11 -15.60 3.18
C SER A 119 -5.00 -16.56 4.00
N GLY A 120 -5.45 -16.09 5.17
CA GLY A 120 -6.30 -16.85 6.09
C GLY A 120 -5.53 -17.65 7.14
N GLU A 121 -4.19 -17.69 7.07
CA GLU A 121 -3.37 -18.27 8.12
C GLU A 121 -3.48 -17.50 9.43
N ARG A 122 -3.36 -18.22 10.55
CA ARG A 122 -3.51 -17.69 11.91
C ARG A 122 -2.26 -17.91 12.73
N LEU A 123 -2.01 -16.99 13.66
CA LEU A 123 -0.96 -17.13 14.66
C LEU A 123 -1.35 -18.19 15.71
N SER A 124 -0.40 -18.56 16.56
CA SER A 124 -0.58 -19.58 17.59
C SER A 124 -1.65 -19.24 18.63
N ASP A 125 -1.92 -17.95 18.85
CA ASP A 125 -3.00 -17.44 19.72
C ASP A 125 -4.37 -17.39 19.02
N GLY A 126 -4.45 -17.79 17.75
CA GLY A 126 -5.66 -17.81 16.94
C GLY A 126 -5.99 -16.49 16.24
N SER A 127 -5.20 -15.44 16.43
CA SER A 127 -5.35 -14.19 15.68
C SER A 127 -5.05 -14.39 14.19
N LEU A 128 -5.69 -13.61 13.32
CA LEU A 128 -5.47 -13.67 11.88
C LEU A 128 -4.12 -13.04 11.56
N TRP A 129 -3.23 -13.78 10.89
CA TRP A 129 -1.91 -13.24 10.51
C TRP A 129 -2.02 -12.33 9.29
N ILE A 130 -2.62 -12.85 8.21
CA ILE A 130 -2.78 -12.11 6.96
C ILE A 130 -4.07 -12.51 6.26
N GLN A 131 -4.66 -11.54 5.57
CA GLN A 131 -5.81 -11.74 4.70
C GLN A 131 -5.57 -11.02 3.39
N SER A 132 -5.82 -11.73 2.29
CA SER A 132 -5.82 -11.18 0.95
C SER A 132 -7.23 -11.20 0.38
N TRP A 133 -7.55 -10.19 -0.43
CA TRP A 133 -8.78 -10.09 -1.21
C TRP A 133 -8.40 -9.82 -2.66
N HIS A 134 -9.05 -10.50 -3.60
CA HIS A 134 -8.80 -10.34 -5.03
C HIS A 134 -9.97 -9.59 -5.66
N PHE A 135 -9.65 -8.52 -6.40
CA PHE A 135 -10.61 -7.70 -7.12
C PHE A 135 -10.35 -7.82 -8.62
N GLN A 136 -11.40 -8.05 -9.39
CA GLN A 136 -11.39 -8.09 -10.84
C GLN A 136 -12.01 -6.82 -11.42
N ILE A 137 -11.75 -6.56 -12.70
CA ILE A 137 -12.33 -5.40 -13.38
C ILE A 137 -13.87 -5.40 -13.36
N ASP A 138 -14.49 -6.58 -13.34
CA ASP A 138 -15.95 -6.73 -13.27
C ASP A 138 -16.54 -6.26 -11.92
N ASP A 139 -15.71 -6.13 -10.88
CA ASP A 139 -16.14 -5.67 -9.55
C ASP A 139 -16.34 -4.15 -9.48
N ASN A 140 -15.95 -3.40 -10.54
CA ASN A 140 -16.16 -1.96 -10.61
C ASN A 140 -17.45 -1.61 -11.39
N PRO A 141 -18.56 -1.28 -10.72
CA PRO A 141 -19.84 -1.02 -11.38
C PRO A 141 -19.87 0.30 -12.17
N ASN A 142 -18.83 1.13 -12.07
CA ASN A 142 -18.77 2.44 -12.73
C ASN A 142 -18.05 2.41 -14.08
N LEU A 143 -17.49 1.27 -14.50
CA LEU A 143 -16.78 1.14 -15.77
C LEU A 143 -17.74 0.83 -16.93
N ASP A 144 -17.45 1.41 -18.09
CA ASP A 144 -18.16 1.10 -19.33
C ASP A 144 -17.91 -0.37 -19.72
N PRO A 145 -18.95 -1.18 -19.98
CA PRO A 145 -18.79 -2.57 -20.40
C PRO A 145 -17.86 -2.78 -21.62
N MET A 146 -17.87 -1.85 -22.58
CA MET A 146 -16.98 -1.91 -23.74
C MET A 146 -15.52 -1.68 -23.34
N TYR A 147 -15.27 -0.79 -22.37
CA TYR A 147 -13.93 -0.59 -21.82
C TYR A 147 -13.44 -1.84 -21.09
N VAL A 148 -14.31 -2.47 -20.30
CA VAL A 148 -14.00 -3.75 -19.62
C VAL A 148 -13.64 -4.84 -20.62
N GLU A 149 -14.42 -5.00 -21.69
CA GLU A 149 -14.13 -5.97 -22.75
C GLU A 149 -12.80 -5.68 -23.44
N SER A 150 -12.53 -4.42 -23.80
CA SER A 150 -11.28 -4.01 -24.41
C SER A 150 -10.08 -4.31 -23.53
N LEU A 151 -10.17 -4.04 -22.23
CA LEU A 151 -9.06 -4.27 -21.31
C LEU A 151 -8.76 -5.75 -21.18
N LYS A 152 -9.79 -6.58 -20.98
CA LYS A 152 -9.65 -8.05 -20.89
C LYS A 152 -8.94 -8.66 -22.10
N LYS A 153 -9.23 -8.17 -23.31
CA LYS A 153 -8.57 -8.65 -24.55
C LYS A 153 -7.12 -8.19 -24.67
N SER A 154 -6.72 -7.14 -23.95
CA SER A 154 -5.37 -6.56 -24.00
C SER A 154 -4.45 -7.03 -22.88
N THR A 155 -4.99 -7.61 -21.81
CA THR A 155 -4.22 -8.07 -20.65
C THR A 155 -3.47 -9.38 -20.99
N PRO A 156 -2.13 -9.43 -20.83
CA PRO A 156 -1.36 -10.65 -21.05
C PRO A 156 -1.73 -11.75 -20.04
N GLU A 157 -1.71 -13.00 -20.50
CA GLU A 157 -1.82 -14.17 -19.62
C GLU A 157 -0.50 -14.41 -18.86
N GLY A 158 -0.57 -15.00 -17.66
CA GLY A 158 0.61 -15.47 -16.91
C GLY A 158 1.00 -14.65 -15.66
N MET A 159 0.22 -13.63 -15.32
CA MET A 159 0.27 -12.97 -14.01
C MET A 159 -0.69 -13.68 -13.04
N TRP A 160 -0.47 -13.57 -11.74
CA TRP A 160 -1.32 -14.22 -10.72
C TRP A 160 -2.56 -13.41 -10.31
#